data_AF-A0AAD4M4T7-F1
#
_entry.id   AF-A0AAD4M4T7-F1
#
_cell.length_a   1.000
_cell.length_b   1.000
_cell.length_c   1.000
_cell.angle_alpha   90.00
_cell.angle_beta   90.00
_cell.angle_gamma   90.00
#
_symmetry.space_group_name_H-M   'P 1'
#
loop_
_entity.id
_entity.type
_entity.pdbx_description
1 polymer ?
#
loop_
_entity_poly.entity_id
_entity_poly.type
_entity_poly.pdbx_seq_one_letter_code
_entity_poly.pdbx_strand_id
1 'polypeptide(L)'
;MAESWKADADGILVFTGLFSASVAALVAVSVQDLKPSSQDNSAFYLANIYQLLANANGIQVSIPATLTDPSIPFSPPSHAVWVNSLWFLSLAISITCALLATLLQQWARRYIKITQPRYSPHKRARIRAFFAEGVDKLHLPWAVEALPTLLHVSLFLFFGGLLMFLFNINHTVFSAVAWWVGICAAVYIWVTFMPIFRHDSPYYAP
;
A
#
# COMPACT_ATOMS: atom_id res chain seq x y z
N MET A 1 -16.56 -0.33 -26.14
CA MET A 1 -15.08 -0.51 -26.04
C MET A 1 -14.39 0.72 -25.48
N ALA A 2 -14.39 1.88 -26.14
CA ALA A 2 -13.74 3.07 -25.57
C ALA A 2 -14.34 3.55 -24.23
N GLU A 3 -15.68 3.47 -24.09
CA GLU A 3 -16.37 3.85 -22.85
C GLU A 3 -16.18 2.84 -21.71
N SER A 4 -16.14 1.53 -22.02
CA SER A 4 -15.90 0.50 -21.01
C SER A 4 -14.48 0.58 -20.44
N TRP A 5 -13.47 0.79 -21.31
CA TRP A 5 -12.09 0.99 -20.89
C TRP A 5 -11.90 2.24 -20.03
N LYS A 6 -12.67 3.29 -20.31
CA LYS A 6 -12.66 4.51 -19.50
C LYS A 6 -13.26 4.24 -18.12
N ALA A 7 -14.39 3.54 -18.05
CA ALA A 7 -15.06 3.21 -16.79
C ALA A 7 -14.17 2.34 -15.89
N ASP A 8 -13.55 1.29 -16.43
CA ASP A 8 -12.65 0.41 -15.68
C ASP A 8 -11.46 1.18 -15.10
N ALA A 9 -10.83 2.03 -15.91
CA ALA A 9 -9.70 2.81 -15.46
C ALA A 9 -10.09 3.90 -14.44
N ASP A 10 -11.29 4.49 -14.54
CA ASP A 10 -11.79 5.46 -13.55
C ASP A 10 -12.07 4.76 -12.21
N GLY A 11 -12.66 3.55 -12.26
CA GLY A 11 -12.85 2.70 -11.09
C GLY A 11 -11.53 2.36 -10.39
N ILE A 12 -10.50 1.99 -11.16
CA ILE A 12 -9.15 1.74 -10.63
C ILE A 12 -8.61 3.01 -9.96
N LEU A 13 -8.74 4.19 -10.56
CA LEU A 13 -8.21 5.44 -9.99
C LEU A 13 -8.90 5.82 -8.68
N VAL A 14 -10.24 5.73 -8.63
CA VAL A 14 -11.02 5.99 -7.41
C VAL A 14 -10.62 5.02 -6.30
N PHE A 15 -10.55 3.73 -6.61
CA PHE A 15 -10.12 2.71 -5.67
C PHE A 15 -8.71 2.99 -5.15
N THR A 16 -7.77 3.26 -6.06
CA THR A 16 -6.36 3.51 -5.73
C THR A 16 -6.21 4.76 -4.85
N GLY A 17 -7.00 5.81 -5.09
CA GLY A 17 -7.04 7.01 -4.26
C GLY A 17 -7.54 6.73 -2.84
N LEU A 18 -8.66 6.04 -2.70
CA LEU A 18 -9.24 5.67 -1.40
C LEU A 18 -8.32 4.74 -0.61
N PHE A 19 -7.74 3.75 -1.29
CA PHE A 19 -6.77 2.85 -0.69
C PHE A 19 -5.52 3.61 -0.22
N SER A 20 -4.93 4.46 -1.06
CA SER A 20 -3.75 5.25 -0.69
C SER A 20 -4.03 6.18 0.48
N ALA A 21 -5.22 6.79 0.56
CA ALA A 21 -5.62 7.61 1.70
C ALA A 21 -5.73 6.80 3.00
N SER A 22 -6.29 5.59 2.92
CA SER A 22 -6.41 4.67 4.06
C SER A 22 -5.04 4.22 4.57
N VAL A 23 -4.13 3.83 3.66
CA VAL A 23 -2.75 3.49 4.00
C VAL A 23 -2.01 4.69 4.59
N ALA A 24 -2.15 5.88 3.99
CA ALA A 24 -1.51 7.10 4.48
C ALA A 24 -1.96 7.46 5.91
N ALA A 25 -3.24 7.27 6.23
CA ALA A 25 -3.75 7.48 7.58
C ALA A 25 -3.11 6.53 8.60
N LEU A 26 -2.97 5.24 8.25
CA LEU A 26 -2.32 4.25 9.11
C LEU A 26 -0.82 4.53 9.27
N VAL A 27 -0.13 4.88 8.18
CA VAL A 27 1.28 5.29 8.20
C VAL A 27 1.50 6.51 9.08
N ALA A 28 0.59 7.50 9.03
CA ALA A 28 0.69 8.69 9.87
C ALA A 28 0.64 8.36 11.37
N VAL A 29 -0.04 7.27 11.75
CA VAL A 29 -0.06 6.75 13.11
C VAL A 29 1.22 5.95 13.41
N SER A 30 1.60 4.97 12.57
CA SER A 30 2.75 4.10 12.85
C SER A 30 4.12 4.75 12.74
N VAL A 31 4.25 5.86 12.01
CA VAL A 31 5.51 6.63 11.94
C VAL A 31 5.85 7.25 13.29
N GLN A 32 4.85 7.42 14.17
CA GLN A 32 5.11 7.87 15.55
C GLN A 32 5.92 6.83 16.33
N ASP A 33 5.72 5.53 16.08
CA ASP A 33 6.49 4.45 16.70
C ASP A 33 7.95 4.39 16.21
N LEU A 34 8.25 5.04 15.09
CA LEU A 34 9.62 5.18 14.55
C LEU A 34 10.36 6.39 15.10
N LYS A 35 9.73 7.21 15.93
CA LYS A 35 10.34 8.39 16.55
C LYS A 35 10.36 8.21 18.07
N PRO A 36 11.40 8.70 18.76
CA PRO A 36 11.39 8.73 20.21
C PRO A 36 10.22 9.62 20.66
N SER A 37 9.28 9.04 21.42
CA SER A 37 8.17 9.82 21.95
C SER A 37 8.73 10.72 23.07
N SER A 38 8.45 12.01 23.01
CA SER A 38 8.79 12.94 24.10
C SER A 38 8.09 12.54 25.42
N GLN A 39 7.03 11.74 25.30
CA GLN A 39 6.24 11.21 26.40
C GLN A 39 6.94 10.07 27.13
N ASP A 40 7.64 9.16 26.43
CA ASP A 40 8.43 8.11 27.05
C ASP A 40 9.68 8.68 27.73
N ASN A 41 10.31 9.68 27.11
CA ASN A 41 11.41 10.41 27.74
C ASN A 41 10.95 11.12 29.02
N SER A 42 9.82 11.82 28.98
CA SER A 42 9.29 12.50 30.17
C SER A 42 8.81 11.52 31.24
N ALA A 43 8.20 10.38 30.88
CA ALA A 43 7.85 9.31 31.82
C ALA A 43 9.08 8.67 32.47
N PHE A 44 10.14 8.45 31.68
CA PHE A 44 11.44 8.00 32.19
C PHE A 44 12.02 9.00 33.19
N TYR A 45 12.07 10.29 32.85
CA TYR A 45 12.54 11.32 33.79
C TYR A 45 11.64 11.42 35.03
N LEU A 46 10.32 11.31 34.88
CA LEU A 46 9.38 11.36 36.00
C LEU A 46 9.57 10.17 36.95
N ALA A 47 9.78 8.97 36.41
CA ALA A 47 10.05 7.77 37.21
C ALA A 47 11.37 7.88 37.96
N ASN A 48 12.41 8.42 37.32
CA ASN A 48 13.70 8.71 37.97
C ASN A 48 13.52 9.75 39.09
N ILE A 49 12.84 10.87 38.82
CA ILE A 49 12.56 11.90 39.83
C ILE A 49 11.77 11.32 41.01
N TYR A 50 10.76 10.49 40.74
CA TYR A 50 9.98 9.82 41.79
C TYR A 50 10.85 8.89 42.64
N GLN A 51 11.75 8.12 42.04
CA GLN A 51 12.70 7.27 42.77
C GLN A 51 13.68 8.09 43.63
N LEU A 52 14.18 9.23 43.12
CA LEU A 52 15.02 10.14 43.90
C LEU A 52 14.25 10.72 45.10
N LEU A 53 12.99 11.10 44.91
CA LEU A 53 12.15 11.69 45.96
C LEU A 53 11.74 10.66 47.01
N ALA A 54 11.44 9.42 46.59
CA ALA A 54 11.10 8.31 47.48
C ALA A 54 12.29 7.86 48.35
N ASN A 55 13.51 7.88 47.79
CA ASN A 55 14.74 7.53 48.50
C ASN A 55 15.29 8.66 49.40
N ALA A 56 14.78 9.89 49.29
CA ALA A 56 15.23 11.01 50.13
C ALA A 56 14.87 10.86 51.62
N ASN A 57 13.97 9.94 51.99
CA ASN A 57 13.54 9.70 53.37
C ASN A 57 14.39 8.68 54.16
N GLY A 58 15.46 8.11 53.58
CA GLY A 58 16.27 7.11 54.27
C GLY A 58 17.73 7.07 53.82
N ILE A 59 18.59 7.76 54.59
CA ILE A 59 20.07 7.64 54.62
C ILE A 59 20.79 7.99 53.30
N GLN A 60 21.42 9.16 53.29
CA GLN A 60 22.35 9.61 52.26
C GLN A 60 23.51 8.62 52.07
N VAL A 61 23.65 7.96 50.91
CA VAL A 61 24.95 7.64 50.30
C VAL A 61 24.81 7.53 48.76
N SER A 62 25.66 8.28 48.06
CA SER A 62 26.08 8.16 46.65
C SER A 62 25.00 8.00 45.58
N ILE A 63 24.69 9.11 44.91
CA ILE A 63 24.11 9.09 43.55
C ILE A 63 25.09 8.26 42.69
N PRO A 64 24.72 7.09 42.14
CA PRO A 64 25.56 6.45 41.16
C PRO A 64 25.72 7.45 40.01
N ALA A 65 26.95 7.80 39.68
CA ALA A 65 27.29 8.57 38.47
C ALA A 65 27.05 7.73 37.20
N THR A 66 25.98 6.94 37.19
CA THR A 66 25.35 6.35 36.01
C THR A 66 24.11 7.18 35.71
N LEU A 67 24.29 8.50 35.57
CA LEU A 67 23.53 9.19 34.54
C LEU A 67 24.02 8.59 33.23
N THR A 68 23.47 7.42 32.89
CA THR A 68 23.71 6.79 31.61
C THR A 68 23.35 7.86 30.58
N ASP A 69 24.39 8.30 29.88
CA ASP A 69 24.35 9.36 28.89
C ASP A 69 23.04 9.27 28.07
N PRO A 70 22.27 10.35 27.91
CA PRO A 70 21.06 10.37 27.08
C PRO A 70 21.33 10.07 25.60
N SER A 71 22.59 9.78 25.24
CA SER A 71 23.07 9.33 23.94
C SER A 71 22.80 7.87 23.61
N ILE A 72 21.93 7.14 24.33
CA ILE A 72 21.42 5.86 23.80
C ILE A 72 20.63 6.21 22.52
N PRO A 73 21.14 5.89 21.32
CA PRO A 73 20.43 6.22 20.10
C PRO A 73 19.12 5.44 20.12
N PHE A 74 17.99 6.14 20.05
CA PHE A 74 16.69 5.52 19.91
C PHE A 74 16.73 4.53 18.75
N SER A 75 16.56 3.24 19.06
CA SER A 75 16.49 2.18 18.08
C SER A 75 15.01 1.77 17.97
N PRO A 76 14.34 2.09 16.86
CA PRO A 76 12.94 1.72 16.69
C PRO A 76 12.82 0.19 16.73
N PRO A 77 11.73 -0.34 17.31
CA PRO A 77 11.55 -1.78 17.38
C PRO A 77 11.47 -2.36 15.96
N SER A 78 12.14 -3.50 15.73
CA SER A 78 12.30 -4.06 14.38
C SER A 78 10.98 -4.27 13.65
N HIS A 79 9.91 -4.66 14.37
CA HIS A 79 8.58 -4.84 13.78
C HIS A 79 7.99 -3.53 13.25
N ALA A 80 8.22 -2.38 13.91
CA ALA A 80 7.72 -1.09 13.46
C ALA A 80 8.41 -0.67 12.16
N VAL A 81 9.71 -0.96 12.01
CA VAL A 81 10.43 -0.73 10.75
C VAL A 81 9.81 -1.55 9.62
N TRP A 82 9.61 -2.86 9.83
CA TRP A 82 9.00 -3.73 8.83
C TRP A 82 7.59 -3.31 8.44
N VAL A 83 6.72 -3.01 9.40
CA VAL A 83 5.34 -2.56 9.16
C VAL A 83 5.33 -1.28 8.33
N ASN A 84 6.10 -0.27 8.75
CA ASN A 84 6.17 1.00 8.02
C ASN A 84 6.75 0.80 6.61
N SER A 85 7.80 0.00 6.45
CA SER A 85 8.36 -0.33 5.12
C SER A 85 7.33 -0.99 4.20
N LEU A 86 6.56 -1.97 4.71
CA LEU A 86 5.50 -2.63 3.94
C LEU A 86 4.40 -1.64 3.52
N TRP A 87 3.95 -0.78 4.42
CA TRP A 87 2.93 0.22 4.12
C TRP A 87 3.42 1.29 3.15
N PHE A 88 4.63 1.83 3.33
CA PHE A 88 5.22 2.76 2.36
C PHE A 88 5.36 2.13 0.98
N LEU A 89 5.82 0.88 0.90
CA LEU A 89 5.94 0.16 -0.37
C LEU A 89 4.57 -0.09 -1.00
N SER A 90 3.56 -0.48 -0.21
CA SER A 90 2.19 -0.64 -0.70
C SER A 90 1.65 0.67 -1.30
N LEU A 91 1.88 1.80 -0.62
CA LEU A 91 1.45 3.12 -1.06
C LEU A 91 2.17 3.56 -2.33
N ALA A 92 3.48 3.34 -2.41
CA ALA A 92 4.27 3.65 -3.61
C ALA A 92 3.78 2.86 -4.82
N ILE A 93 3.59 1.54 -4.68
CA ILE A 93 3.08 0.67 -5.76
C ILE A 93 1.67 1.11 -6.19
N SER A 94 0.80 1.43 -5.23
CA SER A 94 -0.55 1.94 -5.49
C SER A 94 -0.51 3.23 -6.32
N ILE A 95 0.29 4.22 -5.92
CA ILE A 95 0.43 5.47 -6.67
C ILE A 95 1.02 5.22 -8.06
N THR A 96 2.03 4.36 -8.17
CA THR A 96 2.59 3.96 -9.48
C THR A 96 1.52 3.34 -10.38
N CYS A 97 0.68 2.45 -9.84
CA CYS A 97 -0.46 1.89 -10.57
C CYS A 97 -1.44 2.98 -11.05
N ALA A 98 -1.82 3.93 -10.19
CA ALA A 98 -2.64 5.07 -10.60
C ALA A 98 -1.98 5.89 -11.72
N LEU A 99 -0.68 6.17 -11.62
CA LEU A 99 0.05 6.91 -12.65
C LEU A 99 0.02 6.16 -13.99
N LEU A 100 0.30 4.85 -14.00
CA LEU A 100 0.22 4.06 -15.22
C LEU A 100 -1.20 4.05 -15.80
N ALA A 101 -2.23 3.91 -14.95
CA ALA A 101 -3.62 3.94 -15.37
C ALA A 101 -3.99 5.29 -16.01
N THR A 102 -3.57 6.42 -15.41
CA THR A 102 -3.82 7.76 -15.99
C THR A 102 -3.10 7.95 -17.31
N LEU A 103 -1.86 7.48 -17.45
CA LEU A 103 -1.12 7.53 -18.71
C LEU A 103 -1.86 6.74 -19.78
N LEU A 104 -2.21 5.48 -19.51
CA LEU A 104 -2.96 4.63 -20.43
C LEU A 104 -4.28 5.29 -20.87
N GLN A 105 -5.01 5.91 -19.95
CA GLN A 105 -6.20 6.68 -20.30
C GLN A 105 -5.90 7.89 -21.20
N GLN A 106 -4.83 8.65 -20.92
CA GLN A 106 -4.43 9.81 -21.73
C GLN A 106 -4.06 9.38 -23.15
N TRP A 107 -3.31 8.29 -23.28
CA TRP A 107 -2.96 7.68 -24.57
C TRP A 107 -4.20 7.21 -25.32
N ALA A 108 -5.11 6.49 -24.66
CA ALA A 108 -6.37 6.04 -25.25
C ALA A 108 -7.25 7.20 -25.75
N ARG A 109 -7.37 8.28 -24.97
CA ARG A 109 -8.11 9.49 -25.37
C ARG A 109 -7.47 10.17 -26.57
N ARG A 110 -6.14 10.29 -26.59
CA ARG A 110 -5.40 10.87 -27.73
C ARG A 110 -5.60 10.03 -28.99
N TYR A 111 -5.55 8.70 -28.86
CA TYR A 111 -5.82 7.77 -29.97
C TYR A 111 -7.23 7.94 -30.53
N ILE A 112 -8.27 7.93 -29.68
CA ILE A 112 -9.66 8.10 -30.12
C ILE A 112 -9.85 9.45 -30.83
N LYS A 113 -9.32 10.53 -30.25
CA LYS A 113 -9.42 11.88 -30.84
C LYS A 113 -8.80 11.96 -32.24
N ILE A 114 -7.69 11.26 -32.46
CA ILE A 114 -7.00 11.20 -33.76
C ILE A 114 -7.78 10.34 -34.78
N THR A 115 -8.51 9.33 -34.31
CA THR A 115 -9.19 8.32 -35.17
C THR A 115 -10.66 8.66 -35.46
N GLN A 116 -11.19 9.72 -34.84
CA GLN A 116 -12.56 10.22 -35.02
C GLN A 116 -12.89 10.64 -36.47
N PRO A 117 -14.18 10.64 -36.89
CA PRO A 117 -14.62 10.62 -38.30
C PRO A 117 -14.30 11.86 -39.15
N ARG A 118 -13.65 12.88 -38.57
CA ARG A 118 -13.39 14.16 -39.22
C ARG A 118 -12.11 14.19 -40.08
N TYR A 119 -11.37 13.07 -40.17
CA TYR A 119 -10.08 13.00 -40.86
C TYR A 119 -10.04 11.97 -42.00
N SER A 120 -9.31 12.31 -43.07
CA SER A 120 -9.20 11.54 -44.31
C SER A 120 -8.81 10.06 -44.08
N PRO A 121 -9.36 9.12 -44.87
CA PRO A 121 -9.16 7.68 -44.68
C PRO A 121 -7.68 7.26 -44.69
N HIS A 122 -6.82 7.95 -45.42
CA HIS A 122 -5.37 7.72 -45.43
C HIS A 122 -4.68 8.06 -44.10
N LYS A 123 -5.08 9.14 -43.41
CA LYS A 123 -4.53 9.47 -42.08
C LYS A 123 -4.91 8.40 -41.07
N ARG A 124 -6.14 7.87 -41.15
CA ARG A 124 -6.65 6.80 -40.29
C ARG A 124 -5.86 5.51 -40.46
N ALA A 125 -5.54 5.12 -41.69
CA ALA A 125 -4.73 3.93 -41.97
C ALA A 125 -3.29 4.07 -41.46
N ARG A 126 -2.65 5.22 -41.67
CA ARG A 126 -1.27 5.47 -41.23
C ARG A 126 -1.13 5.48 -39.71
N ILE A 127 -2.08 6.06 -38.99
CA ILE A 127 -2.09 6.06 -37.53
C ILE A 127 -2.34 4.66 -36.98
N ARG A 128 -3.25 3.89 -37.57
CA ARG A 128 -3.51 2.51 -37.15
C ARG A 128 -2.30 1.59 -37.39
N ALA A 129 -1.60 1.75 -38.52
CA ALA A 129 -0.36 1.02 -38.82
C ALA A 129 0.78 1.41 -37.86
N PHE A 130 0.98 2.70 -37.61
CA PHE A 130 1.98 3.19 -36.65
C PHE A 130 1.68 2.72 -35.22
N PHE A 131 0.40 2.61 -34.86
CA PHE A 131 0.00 2.11 -33.54
C PHE A 131 0.10 0.59 -33.44
N ALA A 132 -0.22 -0.18 -34.50
CA ALA A 132 0.02 -1.63 -34.50
C ALA A 132 1.51 -1.93 -34.32
N GLU A 133 2.38 -1.22 -35.04
CA GLU A 133 3.82 -1.38 -34.91
C GLU A 133 4.37 -0.81 -33.59
N GLY A 134 3.75 0.24 -33.06
CA GLY A 134 4.08 0.84 -31.78
C GLY A 134 3.61 0.01 -30.57
N VAL A 135 2.48 -0.68 -30.67
CA VAL A 135 1.94 -1.55 -29.61
C VAL A 135 2.83 -2.77 -29.42
N ASP A 136 3.30 -3.37 -30.53
CA ASP A 136 4.24 -4.49 -30.50
C ASP A 136 5.62 -4.06 -29.99
N LYS A 137 6.07 -2.84 -30.31
CA LYS A 137 7.36 -2.30 -29.82
C LYS A 137 7.33 -1.74 -28.39
N LEU A 138 6.19 -1.27 -27.88
CA LEU A 138 6.10 -0.53 -26.62
C LEU A 138 5.54 -1.35 -25.44
N HIS A 139 5.33 -2.67 -25.59
CA HIS A 139 4.75 -3.53 -24.54
C HIS A 139 3.47 -2.96 -23.88
N LEU A 140 2.68 -2.21 -24.65
CA LEU A 140 1.42 -1.62 -24.18
C LEU A 140 0.44 -2.66 -23.60
N PRO A 141 0.27 -3.88 -24.18
CA PRO A 141 -0.60 -4.90 -23.58
C PRO A 141 -0.11 -5.34 -22.20
N TRP A 142 1.21 -5.51 -22.01
CA TRP A 142 1.79 -5.80 -20.70
C TRP A 142 1.37 -4.73 -19.69
N ALA A 143 1.51 -3.45 -20.04
CA ALA A 143 1.18 -2.34 -19.14
C ALA A 143 -0.29 -2.28 -18.70
N VAL A 144 -1.23 -2.79 -19.51
CA VAL A 144 -2.65 -2.85 -19.15
C VAL A 144 -2.92 -4.04 -18.21
N GLU A 145 -2.34 -5.20 -18.51
CA GLU A 145 -2.41 -6.40 -17.66
C GLU A 145 -1.66 -6.20 -16.32
N ALA A 146 -0.70 -5.29 -16.29
CA ALA A 146 0.03 -4.84 -15.11
C ALA A 146 -0.82 -4.21 -14.02
N LEU A 147 -1.85 -3.44 -14.41
CA LEU A 147 -2.51 -2.54 -13.48
C LEU A 147 -3.19 -3.31 -12.36
N PRO A 148 -4.02 -4.34 -12.67
CA PRO A 148 -4.65 -5.12 -11.62
C PRO A 148 -3.63 -5.89 -10.78
N THR A 149 -2.54 -6.38 -11.40
CA THR A 149 -1.52 -7.15 -10.69
C THR A 149 -0.74 -6.30 -9.69
N LEU A 150 -0.32 -5.10 -10.06
CA LEU A 150 0.32 -4.13 -9.16
C LEU A 150 -0.59 -3.76 -7.99
N LEU A 151 -1.88 -3.56 -8.27
CA LEU A 151 -2.90 -3.26 -7.27
C LEU A 151 -3.07 -4.41 -6.27
N HIS A 152 -3.18 -5.67 -6.75
CA HIS A 152 -3.22 -6.84 -5.88
C HIS A 152 -1.97 -6.97 -5.02
N VAL A 153 -0.77 -6.81 -5.60
CA VAL A 153 0.50 -6.83 -4.85
C VAL A 153 0.48 -5.79 -3.74
N SER A 154 0.06 -4.56 -4.04
CA SER A 154 -0.08 -3.49 -3.05
C SER A 154 -1.03 -3.88 -1.91
N LEU A 155 -2.19 -4.46 -2.22
CA LEU A 155 -3.14 -4.95 -1.21
C LEU A 155 -2.55 -6.04 -0.32
N PHE A 156 -1.85 -7.02 -0.89
CA PHE A 156 -1.22 -8.08 -0.12
C PHE A 156 -0.14 -7.54 0.83
N LEU A 157 0.67 -6.59 0.36
CA LEU A 157 1.66 -5.92 1.21
C LEU A 157 0.98 -5.16 2.37
N PHE A 158 -0.12 -4.47 2.08
CA PHE A 158 -0.88 -3.75 3.09
C PHE A 158 -1.46 -4.68 4.16
N PHE A 159 -2.13 -5.77 3.77
CA PHE A 159 -2.68 -6.74 4.71
C PHE A 159 -1.57 -7.43 5.53
N GLY A 160 -0.44 -7.75 4.91
CA GLY A 160 0.73 -8.29 5.63
C GLY A 160 1.23 -7.35 6.71
N GLY A 161 1.40 -6.06 6.38
CA GLY A 161 1.76 -5.02 7.35
C GLY A 161 0.69 -4.83 8.43
N LEU A 162 -0.59 -4.88 8.07
CA LEU A 162 -1.71 -4.74 9.01
C LEU A 162 -1.75 -5.88 10.03
N LEU A 163 -1.59 -7.13 9.59
CA LEU A 163 -1.55 -8.29 10.48
C LEU A 163 -0.36 -8.24 11.42
N MET A 164 0.83 -7.86 10.92
CA MET A 164 2.02 -7.69 11.76
C MET A 164 1.83 -6.56 12.78
N PHE A 165 1.21 -5.44 12.38
CA PHE A 165 0.89 -4.33 13.28
C PHE A 165 -0.07 -4.75 14.39
N LEU A 166 -1.20 -5.37 14.04
CA LEU A 166 -2.20 -5.82 15.02
C LEU A 166 -1.66 -6.89 15.96
N PHE A 167 -0.81 -7.80 15.46
CA PHE A 167 -0.21 -8.84 16.27
C PHE A 167 0.63 -8.27 17.44
N ASN A 168 1.33 -7.15 17.21
CA ASN A 168 2.15 -6.51 18.24
C ASN A 168 1.34 -5.62 19.21
N ILE A 169 0.12 -5.21 18.84
CA ILE A 169 -0.74 -4.35 19.67
C ILE A 169 -1.69 -5.17 20.54
N ASN A 170 -2.49 -6.06 19.93
CA ASN A 170 -3.53 -6.79 20.65
C ASN A 170 -3.92 -8.09 19.92
N HIS A 171 -3.70 -9.23 20.56
CA HIS A 171 -4.00 -10.55 19.99
C HIS A 171 -5.50 -10.80 19.73
N THR A 172 -6.40 -10.21 20.51
CA THR A 172 -7.84 -10.36 20.31
C THR A 172 -8.30 -9.64 19.03
N VAL A 173 -7.86 -8.39 18.84
CA VAL A 173 -8.15 -7.62 17.62
C VAL A 173 -7.49 -8.26 16.41
N PHE A 174 -6.24 -8.72 16.56
CA PHE A 174 -5.53 -9.48 15.54
C PHE A 174 -6.33 -10.70 15.06
N SER A 175 -6.80 -11.54 15.98
CA SER A 175 -7.56 -12.74 15.63
C SER A 175 -8.82 -12.38 14.82
N ALA A 176 -9.61 -11.41 15.28
CA ALA A 176 -10.82 -10.99 14.60
C ALA A 176 -10.55 -10.51 13.15
N VAL A 177 -9.52 -9.68 12.96
CA VAL A 177 -9.14 -9.17 11.63
C VAL A 177 -8.52 -10.26 10.77
N ALA A 178 -7.68 -11.13 11.32
CA ALA A 178 -7.07 -12.26 10.62
C ALA A 178 -8.13 -13.25 10.11
N TRP A 179 -9.16 -13.53 10.91
CA TRP A 179 -10.30 -14.35 10.48
C TRP A 179 -11.02 -13.74 9.28
N TRP A 180 -11.32 -12.44 9.34
CA TRP A 180 -11.98 -11.74 8.24
C TRP A 180 -11.13 -11.74 6.95
N VAL A 181 -9.85 -11.36 7.07
CA VAL A 181 -8.91 -11.37 5.94
C VAL A 181 -8.76 -12.78 5.36
N GLY A 182 -8.70 -13.81 6.21
CA GLY A 182 -8.63 -15.21 5.80
C GLY A 182 -9.84 -15.66 4.99
N ILE A 183 -11.05 -15.28 5.40
CA ILE A 183 -12.28 -15.57 4.66
C ILE A 183 -12.25 -14.87 3.28
N CYS A 184 -11.91 -13.59 3.24
CA CYS A 184 -11.79 -12.85 1.98
C CYS A 184 -10.75 -13.46 1.04
N ALA A 185 -9.59 -13.85 1.57
CA ALA A 185 -8.53 -14.50 0.80
C ALA A 185 -8.99 -15.86 0.27
N ALA A 186 -9.70 -16.66 1.08
CA ALA A 186 -10.26 -17.94 0.64
C ALA A 186 -11.27 -17.75 -0.50
N VAL A 187 -12.16 -16.77 -0.41
CA VAL A 187 -13.11 -16.41 -1.48
C VAL A 187 -12.36 -15.95 -2.74
N TYR A 188 -11.34 -15.10 -2.59
CA TYR A 188 -10.54 -14.61 -3.72
C TYR A 188 -9.81 -15.74 -4.45
N ILE A 189 -9.19 -16.65 -3.70
CA ILE A 189 -8.54 -17.86 -4.24
C ILE A 189 -9.62 -18.71 -4.93
N TRP A 190 -10.75 -18.96 -4.27
CA TRP A 190 -11.83 -19.74 -4.86
C TRP A 190 -12.31 -19.19 -6.20
N VAL A 191 -12.56 -17.88 -6.30
CA VAL A 191 -12.98 -17.22 -7.55
C VAL A 191 -11.89 -17.29 -8.61
N THR A 192 -10.63 -17.06 -8.23
CA THR A 192 -9.48 -17.11 -9.16
C THR A 192 -9.25 -18.52 -9.73
N PHE A 193 -9.43 -19.57 -8.92
CA PHE A 193 -9.25 -20.96 -9.34
C PHE A 193 -10.53 -21.63 -9.88
N MET A 194 -11.70 -21.03 -9.67
CA MET A 194 -12.98 -21.52 -10.20
C MET A 194 -12.95 -21.87 -11.71
N PRO A 195 -12.32 -21.07 -12.60
CA PRO A 195 -12.27 -21.37 -14.04
C PRO A 195 -11.47 -22.64 -14.37
N ILE A 196 -10.59 -23.09 -13.47
CA ILE A 196 -9.76 -24.29 -13.68
C ILE A 196 -10.57 -25.57 -13.42
N PHE A 197 -11.57 -25.52 -12.54
CA PHE A 197 -12.39 -26.69 -12.17
C PHE A 197 -13.69 -26.82 -12.97
N ARG A 198 -14.12 -25.77 -13.68
CA ARG A 198 -15.31 -25.81 -14.55
C ARG A 198 -14.98 -25.26 -15.93
N HIS A 199 -14.86 -26.17 -16.90
CA HIS A 199 -14.63 -25.86 -18.32
C HIS A 199 -15.79 -25.07 -18.99
N ASP A 200 -16.97 -24.96 -18.34
CA ASP A 200 -18.17 -24.29 -18.84
C ASP A 200 -18.56 -23.01 -18.06
N SER A 201 -17.59 -22.26 -17.54
CA SER A 201 -17.82 -21.00 -16.83
C SER A 201 -17.61 -19.79 -17.76
N PRO A 202 -18.59 -18.85 -17.91
CA PRO A 202 -18.47 -17.66 -18.75
C PRO A 202 -17.55 -16.57 -18.15
N TYR A 203 -16.82 -16.88 -17.08
CA TYR A 203 -15.81 -16.01 -16.50
C TYR A 203 -14.44 -16.38 -17.11
N TYR A 204 -14.17 -15.80 -18.27
CA TYR A 204 -12.78 -15.57 -18.68
C TYR A 204 -12.16 -14.67 -17.61
N ALA A 205 -11.35 -15.26 -16.73
CA ALA A 205 -10.46 -14.48 -15.89
C ALA A 205 -9.48 -13.71 -16.81
N PRO A 206 -9.18 -12.44 -16.48
CA PRO A 206 -8.26 -11.60 -17.24
C PRO A 206 -6.83 -12.16 -17.27
#